data_AF-K1U9D5-F1
#
_entry.id   AF-K1U9D5-F1
#
_cell.length_a   1.000
_cell.length_b   1.000
_cell.length_c   1.000
_cell.angle_alpha   90.00
_cell.angle_beta   90.00
_cell.angle_gamma   90.00
#
_symmetry.space_group_name_H-M   'P 1'
#
loop_
_entity.id
_entity.type
_entity.pdbx_description
1 polymer ?
#
loop_
_entity_poly.entity_id
_entity_poly.type
_entity_poly.pdbx_seq_one_letter_code
_entity_poly.pdbx_strand_id
1 'polypeptide(L)'
;MSADSVSRFVAGSSASASGYPLRPGPRFLQILGVIKVLAGLLLLVAISWEVIAGGEHFSRPYLAVQFVVCLLFLCDFFVRWGADGWSLRFFWRNLFYLLLSVPYLNIVSWSGVTLSRGAAMLLGLVPLLRAFLAMTIVVGWLVGNRVRRLLAAYIFTVVVFTYISALIFYDYELPVNPHLHGFGNALWWAWMNVTTVGAAIFPVTAIGK
;
A
#
# COMPACT_ATOMS: atom_id res chain seq x y z
N MET A 1 17.85 41.78 -60.51
CA MET A 1 17.51 42.69 -59.40
C MET A 1 16.02 42.93 -59.51
N SER A 2 15.12 42.46 -58.67
CA SER A 2 15.17 41.61 -57.48
C SER A 2 13.76 41.04 -57.39
N ALA A 3 13.57 39.72 -57.57
CA ALA A 3 12.37 39.04 -57.10
C ALA A 3 12.54 38.95 -55.58
N ASP A 4 12.12 39.98 -54.86
CA ASP A 4 10.79 39.99 -54.28
C ASP A 4 10.66 38.82 -53.32
N SER A 5 11.02 39.05 -52.06
CA SER A 5 10.09 39.59 -51.06
C SER A 5 9.00 38.58 -50.63
N VAL A 6 8.83 37.49 -51.37
CA VAL A 6 7.88 36.40 -51.08
C VAL A 6 8.44 35.38 -50.09
N SER A 7 9.76 35.23 -50.00
CA SER A 7 10.39 34.28 -49.05
C SER A 7 10.37 34.73 -47.59
N ARG A 8 9.88 35.94 -47.29
CA ARG A 8 9.80 36.48 -45.91
C ARG A 8 8.44 36.32 -45.24
N PHE A 9 7.42 35.78 -45.90
CA PHE A 9 6.04 35.79 -45.37
C PHE A 9 5.53 34.45 -44.83
N VAL A 10 6.27 33.34 -44.95
CA VAL A 10 5.79 32.01 -44.49
C VAL A 10 6.52 31.47 -43.25
N ALA A 11 7.58 32.14 -42.77
CA ALA A 11 8.22 31.79 -41.50
C ALA A 11 7.53 32.41 -40.27
N GLY A 12 6.28 32.86 -40.43
CA GLY A 12 5.36 33.21 -39.35
C GLY A 12 4.37 32.07 -39.12
N SER A 13 4.82 30.98 -38.51
CA SER A 13 3.93 30.11 -37.75
C SER A 13 4.66 29.70 -36.49
N SER A 14 4.63 30.67 -35.57
CA SER A 14 4.49 30.49 -34.14
C SER A 14 4.53 29.02 -33.69
N ALA A 15 5.63 28.71 -33.00
CA ALA A 15 5.74 27.68 -31.99
C ALA A 15 4.37 27.18 -31.53
N SER A 16 4.01 25.98 -32.00
CA SER A 16 3.12 25.11 -31.27
C SER A 16 3.79 24.89 -29.91
N ALA A 17 3.38 25.74 -28.94
CA ALA A 17 3.51 25.45 -27.53
C ALA A 17 2.74 24.15 -27.34
N SER A 18 3.44 23.04 -27.55
CA SER A 18 3.01 21.73 -27.13
C SER A 18 2.72 21.87 -25.64
N GLY A 19 1.43 21.98 -25.33
CA GLY A 19 0.89 22.12 -23.99
C GLY A 19 1.08 20.84 -23.21
N TYR A 20 2.32 20.37 -23.10
CA TYR A 20 2.69 19.34 -22.16
C TYR A 20 2.46 19.95 -20.78
N PRO A 21 1.56 19.35 -19.96
CA PRO A 21 1.39 19.83 -18.61
C PRO A 21 2.75 19.81 -17.92
N LEU A 22 3.09 20.93 -17.29
CA LEU A 22 4.31 21.09 -16.52
C LEU A 22 4.38 19.95 -15.50
N ARG A 23 5.32 19.02 -15.69
CA ARG A 23 5.53 17.92 -14.76
C ARG A 23 5.91 18.52 -13.40
N PRO A 24 5.20 18.18 -12.31
CA PRO A 24 5.53 18.68 -11.00
C PRO A 24 6.98 18.31 -10.65
N GLY A 25 7.73 19.27 -10.11
CA GLY A 25 9.13 19.05 -9.76
C GLY A 25 9.31 17.91 -8.75
N PRO A 26 10.47 17.23 -8.72
CA PRO A 26 10.72 16.08 -7.84
C PRO A 26 10.53 16.41 -6.35
N ARG A 27 10.85 17.64 -5.93
CA ARG A 27 10.62 18.13 -4.55
C ARG A 27 9.13 18.20 -4.20
N PHE A 28 8.30 18.63 -5.14
CA PHE A 28 6.85 18.74 -4.92
C PHE A 28 6.21 17.35 -4.77
N LEU A 29 6.62 16.38 -5.57
CA LEU A 29 6.17 14.99 -5.45
C LEU A 29 6.60 14.35 -4.11
N GLN A 30 7.77 14.70 -3.60
CA GLN A 30 8.24 14.28 -2.28
C GLN A 30 7.39 14.89 -1.16
N ILE A 31 7.11 16.19 -1.22
CA ILE A 31 6.26 16.88 -0.22
C ILE A 31 4.86 16.29 -0.20
N LEU A 32 4.21 16.13 -1.36
CA LEU A 32 2.91 15.46 -1.47
C LEU A 32 2.95 14.05 -0.89
N GLY A 33 4.06 13.37 -1.14
CA GLY A 33 4.37 12.12 -0.50
C GLY A 33 4.30 12.18 1.02
N VAL A 34 5.14 13.00 1.65
CA VAL A 34 5.23 13.13 3.11
C VAL A 34 3.88 13.49 3.71
N ILE A 35 3.14 14.42 3.08
CA ILE A 35 1.79 14.80 3.50
C ILE A 35 0.86 13.59 3.53
N LYS A 36 0.89 12.72 2.52
CA LYS A 36 0.05 11.50 2.49
C LYS A 36 0.40 10.50 3.57
N VAL A 37 1.68 10.38 3.90
CA VAL A 37 2.15 9.50 4.98
C VAL A 37 1.67 10.02 6.32
N LEU A 38 1.81 11.32 6.58
CA LEU A 38 1.30 11.96 7.78
C LEU A 38 -0.22 11.83 7.88
N ALA A 39 -0.94 12.05 6.77
CA ALA A 39 -2.39 11.90 6.72
C ALA A 39 -2.83 10.44 6.96
N GLY A 40 -2.11 9.45 6.42
CA GLY A 40 -2.34 8.03 6.67
C GLY A 40 -2.06 7.63 8.11
N LEU A 41 -0.97 8.14 8.70
CA LEU A 41 -0.62 7.90 10.10
C LEU A 41 -1.65 8.51 11.06
N LEU A 42 -2.06 9.76 10.80
CA LEU A 42 -3.08 10.45 11.58
C LEU A 42 -4.41 9.68 11.55
N LEU A 43 -4.78 9.16 10.37
CA LEU A 43 -5.97 8.31 10.24
C LEU A 43 -5.81 6.98 11.02
N LEU A 44 -4.62 6.38 11.02
CA LEU A 44 -4.33 5.16 11.77
C LEU A 44 -4.43 5.39 13.28
N VAL A 45 -3.94 6.51 13.78
CA VAL A 45 -4.10 6.89 15.20
C VAL A 45 -5.58 7.11 15.53
N ALA A 46 -6.31 7.81 14.66
CA ALA A 46 -7.72 8.09 14.87
C ALA A 46 -8.58 6.81 14.91
N ILE A 47 -8.36 5.87 13.98
CA ILE A 47 -9.08 4.58 14.00
C ILE A 47 -8.67 3.72 15.22
N SER A 48 -7.40 3.76 15.62
CA SER A 48 -6.94 3.04 16.82
C SER A 48 -7.64 3.54 18.07
N TRP A 49 -7.79 4.87 18.20
CA TRP A 49 -8.52 5.49 19.31
C TRP A 49 -9.98 5.07 19.34
N GLU A 50 -10.68 5.11 18.20
CA GLU A 50 -12.09 4.71 18.11
C GLU A 50 -12.31 3.23 18.48
N VAL A 51 -11.45 2.34 17.99
CA VAL A 51 -11.54 0.90 18.28
C VAL A 51 -11.31 0.62 19.77
N ILE A 52 -10.35 1.29 20.40
CA ILE A 52 -10.04 1.12 21.83
C ILE A 52 -11.11 1.75 22.72
N ALA A 53 -11.68 2.89 22.30
CA ALA A 53 -12.72 3.60 23.04
C ALA A 53 -14.11 2.92 23.00
N GLY A 54 -14.29 1.87 22.19
CA GLY A 54 -15.46 0.99 22.23
C GLY A 54 -16.77 1.61 21.73
N GLY A 55 -16.71 2.65 20.89
CA GLY A 55 -17.91 3.30 20.34
C GLY A 55 -18.62 2.43 19.30
N GLU A 56 -19.92 2.15 19.51
CA GLU A 56 -20.75 1.46 18.49
C GLU A 56 -21.04 2.32 17.25
N HIS A 57 -20.73 3.62 17.29
CA HIS A 57 -20.84 4.55 16.17
C HIS A 57 -19.55 5.36 16.03
N PHE A 58 -19.01 5.42 14.81
CA PHE A 58 -17.86 6.26 14.48
C PHE A 58 -18.11 7.71 14.93
N SER A 59 -17.20 8.25 15.73
CA SER A 59 -17.36 9.59 16.27
C SER A 59 -17.36 10.66 15.17
N ARG A 60 -18.12 11.75 15.38
CA ARG A 60 -18.13 12.91 14.46
C ARG A 60 -16.72 13.48 14.18
N PRO A 61 -15.79 13.62 15.14
CA PRO A 61 -14.45 14.10 14.84
C PRO A 61 -13.66 13.11 13.96
N TYR A 62 -13.82 11.79 14.17
CA TYR A 62 -13.19 10.79 13.30
C TYR A 62 -13.67 10.90 11.85
N LEU A 63 -14.98 11.01 11.63
CA LEU A 63 -15.56 11.18 10.28
C LEU A 63 -15.06 12.45 9.59
N ALA A 64 -14.96 13.57 10.34
CA ALA A 64 -14.42 14.83 9.82
C ALA A 64 -12.94 14.71 9.41
N VAL A 65 -12.11 14.11 10.27
CA VAL A 65 -10.70 13.83 9.96
C VAL A 65 -10.60 12.93 8.73
N GLN A 66 -11.39 11.86 8.67
CA GLN A 66 -11.39 10.94 7.53
C GLN A 66 -11.76 11.67 6.25
N PHE A 67 -12.77 12.54 6.27
CA PHE A 67 -13.18 13.33 5.11
C PHE A 67 -12.07 14.25 4.60
N VAL A 68 -11.38 14.97 5.50
CA VAL A 68 -10.25 15.84 5.13
C VAL A 68 -9.11 15.02 4.53
N VAL A 69 -8.76 13.88 5.13
CA VAL A 69 -7.73 12.99 4.58
C VAL A 69 -8.13 12.45 3.21
N CYS A 70 -9.40 12.05 3.02
CA CYS A 70 -9.91 11.63 1.71
C CYS A 70 -9.70 12.71 0.64
N LEU A 71 -10.06 13.96 0.97
CA LEU A 71 -9.92 15.09 0.07
C LEU A 71 -8.45 15.32 -0.33
N LEU A 72 -7.51 15.21 0.62
CA LEU A 72 -6.08 15.30 0.32
C LEU A 72 -5.60 14.23 -0.66
N PHE A 73 -6.02 12.97 -0.47
CA PHE A 73 -5.68 11.87 -1.39
C PHE A 73 -6.30 12.08 -2.77
N LEU A 74 -7.54 12.56 -2.83
CA LEU A 74 -8.25 12.88 -4.06
C LEU A 74 -7.56 14.02 -4.83
N CYS A 75 -7.16 15.09 -4.14
CA CYS A 75 -6.39 16.19 -4.74
C CYS A 75 -5.05 15.69 -5.31
N ASP A 76 -4.31 14.84 -4.58
CA ASP A 76 -3.07 14.24 -5.09
C ASP A 76 -3.31 13.38 -6.35
N PHE A 77 -4.42 12.64 -6.43
CA PHE A 77 -4.79 11.91 -7.64
C PHE A 77 -4.96 12.84 -8.84
N PHE A 78 -5.72 13.94 -8.69
CA PHE A 78 -5.95 14.89 -9.77
C PHE A 78 -4.66 15.61 -10.19
N VAL A 79 -3.81 15.98 -9.25
CA VAL A 79 -2.51 16.59 -9.53
C VAL A 79 -1.62 15.63 -10.35
N ARG A 80 -1.58 14.35 -9.98
CA ARG A 80 -0.82 13.33 -10.72
C ARG A 80 -1.43 13.00 -12.08
N TRP A 81 -2.75 13.03 -12.19
CA TRP A 81 -3.44 12.79 -13.45
C TRP A 81 -3.22 13.94 -14.45
N GLY A 82 -3.28 15.19 -13.97
CA GLY A 82 -2.93 16.36 -14.76
C GLY A 82 -1.48 16.34 -15.21
N ALA A 83 -0.54 15.93 -14.34
CA ALA A 83 0.87 15.78 -14.67
C ALA A 83 1.16 14.73 -15.77
N ASP A 84 0.29 13.72 -15.91
CA ASP A 84 0.39 12.67 -16.93
C ASP A 84 -0.30 13.04 -18.25
N GLY A 85 -0.86 14.25 -18.38
CA GLY A 85 -1.56 14.67 -19.60
C GLY A 85 -3.00 14.19 -19.70
N TRP A 86 -3.69 14.01 -18.57
CA TRP A 86 -5.10 13.59 -18.53
C TRP A 86 -5.36 12.26 -19.24
N SER A 87 -4.37 11.37 -19.25
CA SER A 87 -4.47 10.12 -19.99
C SER A 87 -5.53 9.20 -19.36
N LEU A 88 -6.41 8.64 -20.20
CA LEU A 88 -7.41 7.66 -19.73
C LEU A 88 -6.73 6.39 -19.20
N ARG A 89 -5.56 6.06 -19.73
CA ARG A 89 -4.72 4.94 -19.27
C ARG A 89 -4.27 5.13 -17.82
N PHE A 90 -3.90 6.35 -17.43
CA PHE A 90 -3.58 6.67 -16.04
C PHE A 90 -4.77 6.51 -15.12
N PHE A 91 -5.96 6.94 -15.56
CA PHE A 91 -7.19 6.81 -14.79
C PHE A 91 -7.50 5.34 -14.47
N TRP A 92 -7.53 4.46 -15.46
CA TRP A 92 -7.81 3.04 -15.26
C TRP A 92 -6.76 2.32 -14.42
N ARG A 93 -5.48 2.66 -14.58
CA ARG A 93 -4.39 2.08 -13.77
C ARG A 93 -4.48 2.49 -12.30
N ASN A 94 -4.96 3.69 -12.02
CA ASN A 94 -5.06 4.24 -10.66
C ASN A 94 -6.50 4.22 -10.12
N LEU A 95 -7.42 3.47 -10.75
CA LEU A 95 -8.82 3.41 -10.37
C LEU A 95 -8.99 2.95 -8.91
N PHE A 96 -8.20 1.97 -8.46
CA PHE A 96 -8.20 1.53 -7.07
C PHE A 96 -7.81 2.64 -6.09
N TYR A 97 -6.86 3.50 -6.45
CA TYR A 97 -6.47 4.64 -5.61
C TYR A 97 -7.59 5.67 -5.52
N LEU A 98 -8.25 5.95 -6.65
CA LEU A 98 -9.41 6.83 -6.70
C LEU A 98 -10.54 6.28 -5.81
N LEU A 99 -10.86 4.99 -5.95
CA LEU A 99 -11.89 4.32 -5.15
C LEU A 99 -11.56 4.41 -3.65
N LEU A 100 -10.31 4.11 -3.28
CA LEU A 100 -9.86 4.19 -1.89
C LEU A 100 -9.79 5.62 -1.34
N SER A 101 -9.77 6.65 -2.19
CA SER A 101 -9.83 8.05 -1.76
C SER A 101 -11.25 8.52 -1.40
N VAL A 102 -12.31 7.78 -1.77
CA VAL A 102 -13.70 8.17 -1.50
C VAL A 102 -14.04 7.97 -0.01
N PRO A 103 -14.63 8.97 0.67
CA PRO A 103 -15.04 8.87 2.08
C PRO A 103 -16.35 8.08 2.26
N TYR A 104 -16.36 6.77 1.99
CA TYR A 104 -17.58 5.95 2.06
C TYR A 104 -18.27 5.99 3.43
N LEU A 105 -17.50 5.93 4.53
CA LEU A 105 -18.06 6.01 5.88
C LEU A 105 -18.76 7.36 6.13
N ASN A 106 -18.22 8.46 5.60
CA ASN A 106 -18.84 9.77 5.71
C ASN A 106 -20.15 9.84 4.90
N ILE A 107 -20.17 9.29 3.68
CA ILE A 107 -21.37 9.25 2.83
C ILE A 107 -22.48 8.45 3.49
N VAL A 108 -22.17 7.26 4.04
CA VAL A 108 -23.13 6.41 4.75
C VAL A 108 -23.65 7.10 6.01
N SER A 109 -22.78 7.78 6.77
CA SER A 109 -23.20 8.52 7.95
C SER A 109 -24.18 9.65 7.64
N TRP A 110 -24.04 10.29 6.47
CA TRP A 110 -24.91 11.37 6.02
C TRP A 110 -26.22 10.88 5.40
N SER A 111 -26.20 9.70 4.76
CA SER A 111 -27.40 9.12 4.16
C SER A 111 -28.33 8.47 5.18
N GLY A 112 -27.86 8.26 6.43
CA GLY A 112 -28.67 7.65 7.50
C GLY A 112 -29.06 6.20 7.23
N VAL A 113 -28.46 5.56 6.22
CA VAL A 113 -28.76 4.18 5.85
C VAL A 113 -28.18 3.24 6.90
N THR A 114 -29.04 2.41 7.49
CA THR A 114 -28.62 1.35 8.40
C THR A 114 -27.84 0.30 7.61
N LEU A 115 -26.53 0.29 7.83
CA LEU A 115 -25.65 -0.60 7.11
C LEU A 115 -25.72 -2.00 7.71
N SER A 116 -25.87 -3.02 6.84
CA SER A 116 -25.72 -4.41 7.27
C SER A 116 -24.34 -4.61 7.90
N ARG A 117 -24.25 -5.43 8.97
CA ARG A 117 -23.04 -5.64 9.77
C ARG A 117 -21.81 -6.03 8.92
N GLY A 118 -22.03 -6.80 7.85
CA GLY A 118 -20.96 -7.17 6.90
C GLY A 118 -20.46 -5.98 6.06
N ALA A 119 -21.35 -5.11 5.60
CA ALA A 119 -20.98 -3.91 4.86
C ALA A 119 -20.25 -2.89 5.74
N ALA A 120 -20.63 -2.76 7.02
CA ALA A 120 -19.93 -1.92 7.98
C ALA A 120 -18.48 -2.39 8.21
N MET A 121 -18.26 -3.70 8.34
CA MET A 121 -16.92 -4.27 8.43
C MET A 121 -16.09 -3.99 7.16
N LEU A 122 -16.67 -4.20 5.97
CA LEU A 122 -15.97 -3.94 4.71
C LEU A 122 -15.59 -2.47 4.53
N LEU A 123 -16.48 -1.54 4.89
CA LEU A 123 -16.16 -0.11 4.84
C LEU A 123 -15.13 0.30 5.90
N GLY A 124 -15.08 -0.38 7.05
CA GLY A 124 -14.04 -0.22 8.06
C GLY A 124 -12.64 -0.67 7.59
N LEU A 125 -12.55 -1.54 6.58
CA LEU A 125 -11.28 -1.94 5.97
C LEU A 125 -10.73 -0.88 5.00
N VAL A 126 -11.58 -0.04 4.41
CA VAL A 126 -11.15 0.97 3.42
C VAL A 126 -10.11 1.95 3.97
N PRO A 127 -10.28 2.54 5.18
CA PRO A 127 -9.25 3.38 5.79
C PRO A 127 -7.92 2.63 6.02
N LEU A 128 -7.97 1.34 6.40
CA LEU A 128 -6.77 0.52 6.58
C LEU A 128 -6.05 0.28 5.25
N LEU A 129 -6.78 -0.02 4.19
CA LEU A 129 -6.21 -0.16 2.84
C LEU A 129 -5.56 1.14 2.37
N ARG A 130 -6.11 2.31 2.74
CA ARG A 130 -5.48 3.60 2.44
C ARG A 130 -4.17 3.80 3.19
N ALA A 131 -4.12 3.45 4.47
CA ALA A 131 -2.88 3.48 5.26
C ALA A 131 -1.82 2.53 4.66
N PHE A 132 -2.23 1.36 4.19
CA PHE A 132 -1.36 0.43 3.47
C PHE A 132 -0.81 1.04 2.17
N LEU A 133 -1.63 1.72 1.37
CA LEU A 133 -1.16 2.43 0.19
C LEU A 133 -0.13 3.51 0.54
N ALA A 134 -0.37 4.30 1.59
CA ALA A 134 0.62 5.28 2.07
C ALA A 134 1.95 4.62 2.44
N MET A 135 1.91 3.44 3.07
CA MET A 135 3.10 2.66 3.40
C MET A 135 3.87 2.20 2.16
N THR A 136 3.18 1.73 1.11
CA THR A 136 3.88 1.32 -0.13
C THR A 136 4.67 2.45 -0.77
N ILE A 137 4.20 3.70 -0.65
CA ILE A 137 4.91 4.89 -1.09
C ILE A 137 6.18 5.11 -0.24
N VAL A 138 6.10 4.98 1.09
CA VAL A 138 7.25 5.09 2.01
C VAL A 138 8.29 4.03 1.70
N VAL A 139 7.87 2.77 1.56
CA VAL A 139 8.73 1.64 1.20
C VAL A 139 9.40 1.92 -0.15
N GLY A 140 8.67 2.48 -1.12
CA GLY A 140 9.24 2.88 -2.41
C GLY A 140 10.35 3.93 -2.31
N TRP A 141 10.27 4.87 -1.36
CA TRP A 141 11.36 5.84 -1.11
C TRP A 141 12.52 5.25 -0.32
N LEU A 142 12.22 4.44 0.69
CA LEU A 142 13.23 3.87 1.58
C LEU A 142 14.02 2.74 0.89
N VAL A 143 13.35 1.94 0.08
CA VAL A 143 13.91 0.75 -0.57
C VAL A 143 14.38 1.10 -1.98
N GLY A 144 15.57 1.70 -2.03
CA GLY A 144 16.34 1.82 -3.26
C GLY A 144 16.67 0.45 -3.88
N ASN A 145 17.11 0.43 -5.14
CA ASN A 145 17.34 -0.81 -5.89
C ASN A 145 18.32 -1.77 -5.19
N ARG A 146 19.33 -1.25 -4.47
CA ARG A 146 20.28 -2.06 -3.70
C ARG A 146 19.61 -2.75 -2.52
N VAL A 147 18.84 -2.02 -1.71
CA VAL A 147 18.11 -2.56 -0.55
C VAL A 147 17.10 -3.59 -1.01
N ARG A 148 16.41 -3.35 -2.13
CA ARG A 148 15.46 -4.31 -2.71
C ARG A 148 16.11 -5.65 -3.05
N ARG A 149 17.29 -5.61 -3.66
CA ARG A 149 18.06 -6.81 -4.02
C ARG A 149 18.55 -7.54 -2.77
N LEU A 150 19.02 -6.81 -1.76
CA LEU A 150 19.43 -7.39 -0.48
C LEU A 150 18.27 -8.03 0.26
N LEU A 151 17.12 -7.36 0.33
CA LEU A 151 15.91 -7.87 0.95
C LEU A 151 15.37 -9.09 0.19
N ALA A 152 15.39 -9.07 -1.14
CA ALA A 152 15.03 -10.23 -1.95
C ALA A 152 15.96 -11.43 -1.71
N ALA A 153 17.28 -11.19 -1.66
CA ALA A 153 18.26 -12.22 -1.32
C ALA A 153 18.03 -12.75 0.10
N TYR A 154 17.79 -11.87 1.07
CA TYR A 154 17.49 -12.23 2.46
C TYR A 154 16.23 -13.09 2.55
N ILE A 155 15.10 -12.66 1.96
CA ILE A 155 13.85 -13.43 1.96
C ILE A 155 14.08 -14.78 1.30
N PHE A 156 14.77 -14.83 0.15
CA PHE A 156 15.09 -16.07 -0.52
C PHE A 156 15.88 -17.01 0.39
N THR A 157 16.94 -16.52 1.02
CA THR A 157 17.77 -17.30 1.94
C THR A 157 16.96 -17.79 3.14
N VAL A 158 16.16 -16.92 3.77
CA VAL A 158 15.29 -17.28 4.91
C VAL A 158 14.28 -18.35 4.52
N VAL A 159 13.61 -18.23 3.37
CA VAL A 159 12.62 -19.20 2.88
C VAL A 159 13.29 -20.55 2.61
N VAL A 160 14.44 -20.57 1.93
CA VAL A 160 15.19 -21.80 1.62
C VAL A 160 15.64 -22.50 2.90
N PHE A 161 16.24 -21.78 3.86
CA PHE A 161 16.65 -22.37 5.13
C PHE A 161 15.47 -22.87 5.96
N THR A 162 14.36 -22.11 6.01
CA THR A 162 13.14 -22.54 6.70
C THR A 162 12.60 -23.84 6.08
N TYR A 163 12.59 -23.94 4.76
CA TYR A 163 12.11 -25.13 4.05
C TYR A 163 13.00 -26.35 4.28
N ILE A 164 14.33 -26.19 4.20
CA ILE A 164 15.28 -27.28 4.48
C ILE A 164 15.18 -27.71 5.95
N SER A 165 15.08 -26.77 6.89
CA SER A 165 14.88 -27.07 8.31
C SER A 165 13.58 -27.83 8.56
N ALA A 166 12.48 -27.43 7.91
CA ALA A 166 11.21 -28.14 7.96
C ALA A 166 11.31 -29.57 7.38
N LEU A 167 12.05 -29.76 6.28
CA LEU A 167 12.27 -31.09 5.69
C LEU A 167 13.06 -32.01 6.62
N ILE A 168 14.17 -31.52 7.20
CA ILE A 168 14.98 -32.28 8.15
C ILE A 168 14.12 -32.64 9.37
N PHE A 169 13.44 -31.66 9.96
CA PHE A 169 12.58 -31.90 11.12
C PHE A 169 11.47 -32.90 10.80
N TYR A 170 10.84 -32.81 9.63
CA TYR A 170 9.82 -33.76 9.19
C TYR A 170 10.35 -35.18 9.06
N ASP A 171 11.50 -35.38 8.41
CA ASP A 171 12.09 -36.71 8.19
C ASP A 171 12.43 -37.42 9.52
N TYR A 172 13.00 -36.70 10.47
CA TYR A 172 13.41 -37.26 11.76
C TYR A 172 12.27 -37.43 12.76
N GLU A 173 11.27 -36.55 12.77
CA GLU A 173 10.24 -36.52 13.81
C GLU A 173 8.92 -37.17 13.39
N LEU A 174 8.66 -37.38 12.09
CA LEU A 174 7.43 -38.04 11.61
C LEU A 174 7.18 -39.41 12.24
N PRO A 175 8.17 -40.32 12.39
CA PRO A 175 7.91 -41.64 12.94
C PRO A 175 7.75 -41.67 14.47
N VAL A 176 8.12 -40.60 15.18
CA VAL A 176 8.26 -40.60 16.65
C VAL A 176 7.40 -39.55 17.36
N ASN A 177 7.00 -38.48 16.67
CA ASN A 177 6.31 -37.36 17.29
C ASN A 177 4.80 -37.42 16.98
N PRO A 178 3.96 -37.77 17.97
CA PRO A 178 2.52 -37.90 17.77
C PRO A 178 1.81 -36.58 17.45
N HIS A 179 2.47 -35.43 17.63
CA HIS A 179 1.95 -34.10 17.29
C HIS A 179 2.29 -33.66 15.84
N LEU A 180 3.10 -34.44 15.13
CA LEU A 180 3.55 -34.15 13.77
C LEU A 180 2.75 -34.97 12.74
N HIS A 181 1.55 -34.50 12.41
CA HIS A 181 0.63 -35.22 11.51
C HIS A 181 0.92 -35.03 10.01
N GLY A 182 1.84 -34.12 9.64
CA GLY A 182 2.17 -33.82 8.25
C GLY A 182 3.21 -32.71 8.08
N PHE A 183 3.68 -32.53 6.84
CA PHE A 183 4.74 -31.56 6.52
C PHE A 183 4.37 -30.11 6.86
N GLY A 184 3.08 -29.76 6.82
CA GLY A 184 2.60 -28.44 7.24
C GLY A 184 2.93 -28.10 8.70
N ASN A 185 2.90 -29.08 9.60
CA ASN A 185 3.27 -28.88 11.01
C ASN A 185 4.78 -28.64 11.17
N ALA A 186 5.60 -29.32 10.36
CA ALA A 186 7.04 -29.11 10.32
C ALA A 186 7.40 -27.73 9.75
N LEU A 187 6.69 -27.29 8.71
CA LEU A 187 6.87 -25.95 8.15
C LEU A 187 6.44 -24.85 9.13
N TRP A 188 5.33 -25.04 9.83
CA TRP A 188 4.88 -24.15 10.90
C TRP A 188 5.91 -24.07 12.03
N TRP A 189 6.44 -25.22 12.47
CA TRP A 189 7.51 -25.29 13.46
C TRP A 189 8.76 -24.51 13.04
N ALA A 190 9.26 -24.78 11.83
CA ALA A 190 10.46 -24.12 11.32
C ALA A 190 10.26 -22.61 11.20
N TRP A 191 9.10 -22.17 10.71
CA TRP A 191 8.76 -20.76 10.60
C TRP A 191 8.72 -20.05 11.96
N MET A 192 8.12 -20.67 12.98
CA MET A 192 8.04 -20.12 14.34
C MET A 192 9.41 -20.00 15.01
N ASN A 193 10.33 -20.93 14.75
CA ASN A 193 11.70 -20.88 15.26
C ASN A 193 12.56 -19.84 14.53
N VAL A 194 12.45 -19.76 13.20
CA VAL A 194 13.16 -18.75 12.40
C VAL A 194 12.70 -17.33 12.74
N THR A 195 11.42 -17.14 13.05
CA THR A 195 10.86 -15.85 13.51
C THR A 195 11.04 -15.60 15.01
N THR A 196 11.66 -16.53 15.74
CA THR A 196 11.90 -16.47 17.20
C THR A 196 10.64 -16.35 18.06
N VAL A 197 9.46 -16.62 17.50
CA VAL A 197 8.19 -16.66 18.25
C VAL A 197 8.13 -17.90 19.14
N GLY A 198 8.77 -18.99 18.72
CA GLY A 198 8.79 -20.28 19.42
C GLY A 198 7.58 -21.15 19.09
N ALA A 199 7.83 -22.38 18.62
CA ALA A 199 6.77 -23.31 18.26
C ALA A 199 6.16 -24.02 19.48
N ALA A 200 4.87 -24.40 19.38
CA ALA A 200 4.22 -25.25 20.39
C ALA A 200 4.58 -26.74 20.24
N ILE A 201 5.17 -27.13 19.11
CA ILE A 201 5.66 -28.49 18.85
C ILE A 201 7.16 -28.47 19.12
N PHE A 202 7.67 -29.44 19.89
CA PHE A 202 9.08 -29.52 20.22
C PHE A 202 9.69 -30.80 19.64
N PRO A 203 10.95 -30.76 19.16
CA PRO A 203 11.68 -31.95 18.78
C PRO A 203 11.85 -32.88 19.99
N VAL A 204 11.46 -34.14 19.83
CA VAL A 204 11.65 -35.16 20.85
C VAL A 204 12.96 -35.92 20.66
N THR A 205 13.52 -35.95 19.45
CA THR A 205 14.80 -36.60 19.13
C THR A 205 16.01 -35.71 19.43
N ALA A 206 17.18 -36.32 19.67
CA ALA A 206 18.43 -35.59 19.86
C ALA A 206 18.96 -34.92 18.57
N ILE A 207 18.51 -35.38 17.40
CA ILE A 207 18.91 -34.83 16.09
C ILE A 207 17.99 -33.68 15.66
N GLY A 208 16.70 -33.72 16.06
CA GLY A 208 15.76 -32.64 15.79
C GLY A 208 15.89 -31.42 16.70
N LYS A 209 16.55 -31.56 17.86
CA LYS A 209 16.89 -30.47 18.79
C LYS A 209 18.04 -29.63 18.27
#